data_AF-A5BQ89-F1
#
_entry.id   AF-A5BQ89-F1
#
_cell.length_a   1.000
_cell.length_b   1.000
_cell.length_c   1.000
_cell.angle_alpha   90.00
_cell.angle_beta   90.00
_cell.angle_gamma   90.00
#
_symmetry.space_group_name_H-M   'P 1'
#
loop_
_entity.id
_entity.type
_entity.pdbx_description
1 polymer ?
#
loop_
_entity_poly.entity_id
_entity_poly.type
_entity_poly.pdbx_seq_one_letter_code
_entity_poly.pdbx_strand_id
1 'polypeptide(L)'
;MVPKTTQQNGVAERMNRTICDRISCMLSRAKLPTSFWGKAMRTTVDLINLPPSYSLEGDIPERVWTRNFFSFEHLRVFGCRAFVYVPRDERSKLDSKTKQCIFLGYSNEEFGYKLWDLTTKKIISRDVVFFEDQTIEDLDQVKKLKHFSEE
;
A
#
# COMPACT_ATOMS: atom_id res chain seq x y z
N MET A 1 -25.17 29.71 12.14
CA MET A 1 -24.37 28.55 12.61
C MET A 1 -25.37 27.47 13.01
N VAL A 2 -25.55 26.43 12.18
CA VAL A 2 -26.56 25.38 12.46
C VAL A 2 -25.98 24.40 13.50
N PRO A 3 -26.73 23.99 14.54
CA PRO A 3 -26.22 23.12 15.59
C PRO A 3 -26.01 21.69 15.07
N LYS A 4 -24.96 21.03 15.58
CA LYS A 4 -24.52 19.68 15.20
C LYS A 4 -25.66 18.66 15.25
N THR A 5 -25.94 18.02 14.11
CA THR A 5 -26.80 16.85 13.99
C THR A 5 -26.10 15.63 14.60
N THR A 6 -26.48 15.28 15.84
CA THR A 6 -25.90 14.19 16.64
C THR A 6 -25.94 12.82 15.97
N GLN A 7 -26.92 12.57 15.09
CA GLN A 7 -27.03 11.30 14.35
C GLN A 7 -25.94 11.08 13.29
N GLN A 8 -25.44 12.14 12.64
CA GLN A 8 -24.39 12.01 11.62
C GLN A 8 -23.02 11.72 12.24
N ASN A 9 -22.77 12.21 13.46
CA ASN A 9 -21.55 11.90 14.21
C ASN A 9 -21.43 10.40 14.49
N GLY A 10 -22.52 9.71 14.83
CA GLY A 10 -22.45 8.27 15.11
C GLY A 10 -22.03 7.42 13.90
N VAL A 11 -22.42 7.82 12.68
CA VAL A 11 -21.96 7.14 11.45
C VAL A 11 -20.47 7.42 11.21
N ALA A 12 -20.05 8.68 11.35
CA ALA A 12 -18.66 9.08 11.18
C ALA A 12 -17.73 8.40 12.21
N GLU A 13 -18.14 8.33 13.48
CA GLU A 13 -17.40 7.68 14.56
C GLU A 13 -17.19 6.19 14.30
N ARG A 14 -18.21 5.48 13.80
CA ARG A 14 -18.09 4.06 13.42
C ARG A 14 -17.11 3.86 12.27
N MET A 15 -17.18 4.71 11.25
CA MET A 15 -16.25 4.63 10.12
C MET A 15 -14.82 4.94 10.55
N ASN A 16 -14.60 5.98 11.36
CA ASN A 16 -13.29 6.33 11.89
C ASN A 16 -12.67 5.19 12.70
N ARG A 17 -13.46 4.51 13.55
CA ARG A 17 -13.00 3.32 14.27
C ARG A 17 -12.61 2.21 13.30
N THR A 18 -13.43 1.93 12.30
CA THR A 18 -13.14 0.91 11.27
C THR A 18 -11.83 1.21 10.53
N ILE A 19 -11.59 2.48 10.18
CA ILE A 19 -10.36 2.93 9.52
C ILE A 19 -9.15 2.70 10.44
N CYS A 20 -9.23 3.14 11.71
CA CYS A 20 -8.16 2.95 12.68
C CYS A 20 -7.82 1.47 12.89
N ASP A 21 -8.83 0.62 13.09
CA ASP A 21 -8.64 -0.82 13.29
C ASP A 21 -7.95 -1.47 12.09
N ARG A 22 -8.38 -1.14 10.87
CA ARG A 22 -7.77 -1.63 9.63
C ARG A 22 -6.32 -1.15 9.47
N ILE A 23 -6.02 0.10 9.80
CA ILE A 23 -4.65 0.64 9.78
C ILE A 23 -3.76 -0.18 10.71
N SER A 24 -4.21 -0.41 11.94
CA SER A 24 -3.46 -1.21 12.93
C SER A 24 -3.24 -2.65 12.44
N CYS A 25 -4.25 -3.29 11.86
CA CYS A 25 -4.13 -4.62 11.27
C CYS A 25 -3.12 -4.65 10.10
N MET A 26 -3.18 -3.68 9.19
CA MET A 26 -2.27 -3.59 8.05
C MET A 26 -0.82 -3.44 8.49
N LEU A 27 -0.55 -2.50 9.41
CA LEU A 27 0.80 -2.26 9.94
C LEU A 27 1.33 -3.49 10.68
N SER A 28 0.48 -4.13 11.50
CA SER A 28 0.83 -5.34 12.25
C SER A 28 1.19 -6.51 11.33
N ARG A 29 0.38 -6.77 10.30
CA ARG A 29 0.67 -7.80 9.28
C ARG A 29 1.97 -7.50 8.54
N ALA A 30 2.14 -6.25 8.12
CA ALA A 30 3.30 -5.80 7.35
C ALA A 30 4.61 -5.73 8.15
N LYS A 31 4.54 -5.86 9.48
CA LYS A 31 5.68 -5.65 10.39
C LYS A 31 6.30 -4.26 10.23
N LEU A 32 5.48 -3.26 9.89
CA LEU A 32 5.90 -1.88 9.68
C LEU A 32 5.70 -1.04 10.95
N PRO A 33 6.61 -0.08 11.23
CA PRO A 33 6.44 0.81 12.36
C PRO A 33 5.27 1.77 12.17
N THR A 34 4.75 2.30 13.28
CA THR A 34 3.60 3.22 13.29
C THR A 34 3.83 4.50 12.49
N SER A 35 5.08 4.88 12.20
CA SER A 35 5.40 6.00 11.31
C SER A 35 4.80 5.87 9.89
N PHE A 36 4.44 4.66 9.46
CA PHE A 36 3.79 4.42 8.17
C PHE A 36 2.26 4.56 8.20
N TRP A 37 1.66 4.95 9.33
CA TRP A 37 0.19 5.03 9.49
C TRP A 37 -0.51 5.83 8.40
N GLY A 38 0.07 6.94 7.93
CA GLY A 38 -0.55 7.76 6.87
C GLY A 38 -0.63 7.03 5.51
N LYS A 39 0.30 6.11 5.25
CA LYS A 39 0.32 5.27 4.03
C LYS A 39 -0.69 4.13 4.14
N ALA A 40 -0.74 3.49 5.30
CA ALA A 40 -1.75 2.48 5.62
C ALA A 40 -3.16 3.08 5.59
N MET A 41 -3.36 4.30 6.11
CA MET A 41 -4.62 5.01 6.08
C MET A 41 -5.11 5.23 4.66
N ARG A 42 -4.23 5.74 3.78
CA ARG A 42 -4.61 5.98 2.39
C ARG A 42 -5.03 4.68 1.70
N THR A 43 -4.23 3.63 1.84
CA THR A 43 -4.55 2.31 1.28
C THR A 43 -5.85 1.75 1.86
N THR A 44 -6.08 1.93 3.16
CA THR A 44 -7.32 1.51 3.83
C THR A 44 -8.54 2.19 3.24
N VAL A 45 -8.49 3.51 3.03
CA VAL A 45 -9.59 4.28 2.43
C VAL A 45 -9.84 3.83 1.01
N ASP A 46 -8.77 3.67 0.21
CA ASP A 46 -8.88 3.16 -1.16
C ASP A 46 -9.59 1.79 -1.14
N LEU A 47 -9.17 0.86 -0.26
CA LEU A 47 -9.78 -0.47 -0.15
C LEU A 47 -11.23 -0.48 0.40
N ILE A 48 -11.61 0.46 1.26
CA ILE A 48 -12.99 0.55 1.79
C ILE A 48 -13.98 0.88 0.68
N ASN A 49 -13.56 1.62 -0.34
CA ASN A 49 -14.42 2.11 -1.42
C ASN A 49 -14.54 1.12 -2.61
N LEU A 50 -13.79 0.01 -2.59
CA LEU A 50 -13.75 -0.98 -3.66
C LEU A 50 -14.75 -2.15 -3.58
N PRO A 51 -15.11 -2.69 -2.40
CA PRO A 51 -16.10 -3.77 -2.36
C PRO A 51 -17.50 -3.25 -2.69
N PRO A 52 -18.36 -4.09 -3.31
CA PRO A 52 -19.80 -3.83 -3.44
C PRO A 52 -20.43 -3.37 -2.13
N SER A 53 -21.23 -2.31 -2.18
CA SER A 53 -21.91 -1.76 -1.02
C SER A 53 -23.39 -2.08 -1.06
N TYR A 54 -23.93 -2.61 0.05
CA TYR A 54 -25.36 -2.85 0.20
C TYR A 54 -26.18 -1.57 0.03
N SER A 55 -25.69 -0.44 0.55
CA SER A 55 -26.35 0.86 0.44
C SER A 55 -26.40 1.39 -1.01
N LEU A 56 -25.64 0.77 -1.92
CA LEU A 56 -25.61 1.08 -3.35
C LEU A 56 -26.16 -0.08 -4.18
N GLU A 57 -27.03 -0.93 -3.61
CA GLU A 57 -27.65 -2.06 -4.33
C GLU A 57 -26.62 -3.04 -4.94
N GLY A 58 -25.44 -3.14 -4.33
CA GLY A 58 -24.34 -3.98 -4.81
C GLY A 58 -23.37 -3.28 -5.77
N ASP A 59 -23.54 -1.97 -6.03
CA ASP A 59 -22.53 -1.20 -6.76
C ASP A 59 -21.29 -0.90 -5.92
N ILE A 60 -20.19 -0.62 -6.62
CA ILE A 60 -18.90 -0.26 -6.04
C ILE A 60 -18.87 1.26 -5.77
N PRO A 61 -18.67 1.72 -4.51
CA PRO A 61 -18.63 3.14 -4.19
C PRO A 61 -17.67 3.95 -5.06
N GLU A 62 -16.46 3.45 -5.29
CA GLU A 62 -15.46 4.10 -6.13
C GLU A 62 -15.95 4.26 -7.57
N ARG A 63 -16.64 3.25 -8.12
CA ARG A 63 -17.22 3.30 -9.47
C ARG A 63 -18.32 4.34 -9.55
N VAL A 64 -19.22 4.37 -8.57
CA VAL A 64 -20.31 5.36 -8.53
C VAL A 64 -19.76 6.78 -8.43
N TRP A 65 -18.69 6.97 -7.65
CA TRP A 65 -18.06 8.27 -7.46
C TRP A 65 -17.27 8.75 -8.68
N THR A 66 -16.43 7.90 -9.24
CA THR A 66 -15.50 8.27 -10.32
C THR A 66 -16.06 8.03 -11.72
N ARG A 67 -17.16 7.28 -11.83
CA ARG A 67 -17.71 6.74 -13.09
C ARG A 67 -16.71 5.90 -13.90
N ASN A 68 -15.68 5.38 -13.25
CA ASN A 68 -14.65 4.55 -13.88
C ASN A 68 -14.75 3.10 -13.40
N PHE A 69 -14.40 2.15 -14.27
CA PHE A 69 -14.27 0.75 -13.91
C PHE A 69 -12.92 0.50 -13.26
N PHE A 70 -12.95 -0.18 -12.12
CA PHE A 70 -11.75 -0.59 -11.40
C PHE A 70 -11.54 -2.08 -11.63
N SER A 71 -10.35 -2.47 -12.11
CA SER A 71 -9.94 -3.88 -12.10
C SER A 71 -9.57 -4.28 -10.67
N PHE A 72 -9.85 -5.49 -10.22
CA PHE A 72 -9.33 -5.97 -8.92
C PHE A 72 -7.93 -6.58 -9.05
N GLU A 73 -7.44 -6.80 -10.28
CA GLU A 73 -6.16 -7.47 -10.56
C GLU A 73 -4.95 -6.66 -10.12
N HIS A 74 -5.09 -5.34 -9.95
CA HIS A 74 -4.04 -4.46 -9.46
C HIS A 74 -3.96 -4.44 -7.93
N LEU A 75 -4.89 -5.08 -7.20
CA LEU A 75 -4.84 -5.09 -5.74
C LEU A 75 -3.68 -5.93 -5.23
N ARG A 76 -2.94 -5.36 -4.28
CA ARG A 76 -1.78 -6.01 -3.67
C ARG A 76 -1.81 -5.92 -2.15
N VAL A 77 -1.17 -6.88 -1.50
CA VAL A 77 -1.04 -6.91 -0.03
C VAL A 77 -0.16 -5.76 0.47
N PHE A 78 -0.75 -4.85 1.24
CA PHE A 78 0.00 -3.74 1.86
C PHE A 78 1.20 -4.24 2.68
N GLY A 79 2.35 -3.59 2.50
CA GLY A 79 3.57 -3.91 3.23
C GLY A 79 4.31 -5.16 2.75
N CYS A 80 3.86 -5.79 1.67
CA CYS A 80 4.58 -6.92 1.10
C CYS A 80 5.91 -6.51 0.48
N ARG A 81 6.81 -7.49 0.36
CA ARG A 81 8.05 -7.35 -0.39
C ARG A 81 7.75 -7.23 -1.88
N ALA A 82 8.44 -6.29 -2.52
CA ALA A 82 8.29 -6.02 -3.94
C ALA A 82 9.66 -5.77 -4.61
N PHE A 83 9.75 -5.99 -5.90
CA PHE A 83 10.93 -5.67 -6.71
C PHE A 83 10.56 -4.79 -7.89
N VAL A 84 11.36 -3.75 -8.10
CA VAL A 84 11.23 -2.82 -9.21
C VAL A 84 12.41 -2.99 -10.15
N TYR A 85 12.17 -2.92 -11.45
CA TYR A 85 13.24 -2.88 -12.43
C TYR A 85 14.01 -1.54 -12.37
N VAL A 86 15.34 -1.60 -12.40
CA VAL A 86 16.21 -0.41 -12.47
C VAL A 86 16.66 -0.22 -13.93
N PRO A 87 16.33 0.91 -14.56
CA PRO A 87 16.75 1.22 -15.93
C PRO A 87 18.27 1.13 -16.11
N ARG A 88 18.71 0.82 -17.33
CA ARG A 88 20.15 0.72 -17.64
C ARG A 88 20.90 2.03 -17.40
N ASP A 89 20.24 3.16 -17.60
CA ASP A 89 20.85 4.49 -17.48
C ASP A 89 21.11 4.88 -16.01
N GLU A 90 20.45 4.20 -15.06
CA GLU A 90 20.58 4.41 -13.63
C GLU A 90 21.51 3.40 -12.95
N ARG A 91 22.16 2.50 -13.70
CA ARG A 91 22.97 1.41 -13.14
C ARG A 91 24.23 1.10 -13.97
N SER A 92 25.32 0.79 -13.30
CA SER A 92 26.56 0.31 -13.93
C SER A 92 26.40 -1.12 -14.45
N LYS A 93 27.34 -1.57 -15.30
CA LYS A 93 27.28 -2.89 -15.97
C LYS A 93 27.17 -4.08 -14.99
N LEU A 94 27.72 -3.94 -13.78
CA LEU A 94 27.72 -4.96 -12.74
C LEU A 94 26.67 -4.74 -11.64
N ASP A 95 25.92 -3.64 -11.70
CA ASP A 95 24.91 -3.33 -10.70
C ASP A 95 23.65 -4.20 -10.88
N SER A 96 22.96 -4.46 -9.76
CA SER A 96 21.69 -5.19 -9.75
C SER A 96 20.67 -4.60 -10.72
N LYS A 97 19.97 -5.45 -11.46
CA LYS A 97 18.90 -5.06 -12.39
C LYS A 97 17.59 -4.70 -11.69
N THR A 98 17.47 -5.08 -10.42
CA THR A 98 16.24 -4.92 -9.65
C THR A 98 16.55 -4.32 -8.30
N LYS A 99 15.60 -3.52 -7.81
CA LYS A 99 15.64 -2.93 -6.49
C LYS A 99 14.54 -3.50 -5.62
N GLN A 100 14.91 -3.94 -4.44
CA GLN A 100 13.98 -4.48 -3.46
C GLN A 100 13.30 -3.34 -2.70
N CYS A 101 11.99 -3.42 -2.52
CA CYS A 101 11.15 -2.39 -1.94
C CYS A 101 10.01 -3.00 -1.11
N ILE A 102 9.26 -2.14 -0.43
CA ILE A 102 8.03 -2.48 0.29
C ILE A 102 6.85 -1.79 -0.37
N PHE A 103 5.78 -2.52 -0.63
CA PHE A 103 4.56 -1.94 -1.18
C PHE A 103 3.80 -1.09 -0.13
N LEU A 104 3.47 0.16 -0.48
CA LEU A 104 2.81 1.11 0.42
C LEU A 104 1.45 1.63 -0.07
N GLY A 105 0.91 1.08 -1.18
CA GLY A 105 -0.38 1.49 -1.73
C GLY A 105 -0.27 2.05 -3.15
N TYR A 106 -1.36 2.66 -3.62
CA TYR A 106 -1.53 3.01 -5.03
C TYR A 106 -1.17 4.47 -5.32
N SER A 107 -0.64 4.75 -6.52
CA SER A 107 -0.38 6.10 -7.01
C SER A 107 -1.67 6.76 -7.50
N ASN A 108 -1.67 8.09 -7.56
CA ASN A 108 -2.77 8.82 -8.22
C ASN A 108 -2.60 8.84 -9.75
N GLU A 109 -1.39 8.53 -10.23
CA GLU A 109 -1.10 8.33 -11.65
C GLU A 109 -1.65 6.98 -12.09
N GLU A 110 -2.14 6.90 -13.33
CA GLU A 110 -2.72 5.69 -13.90
C GLU A 110 -1.84 4.46 -13.62
N PHE A 111 -2.35 3.53 -12.82
CA PHE A 111 -1.76 2.21 -12.52
C PHE A 111 -0.38 2.18 -11.87
N GLY A 112 0.08 3.27 -11.26
CA GLY A 112 1.35 3.27 -10.51
C GLY A 112 1.21 2.69 -9.10
N TYR A 113 2.24 1.99 -8.62
CA TYR A 113 2.36 1.56 -7.22
C TYR A 113 3.33 2.48 -6.47
N LYS A 114 2.98 2.83 -5.24
CA LYS A 114 3.85 3.55 -4.30
C LYS A 114 4.64 2.53 -3.50
N LEU A 115 5.95 2.65 -3.55
CA LEU A 115 6.90 1.73 -2.96
C LEU A 115 7.85 2.49 -2.04
N TRP A 116 8.32 1.80 -1.01
CA TRP A 116 9.34 2.29 -0.10
C TRP A 116 10.64 1.57 -0.31
N ASP A 117 11.69 2.33 -0.51
CA ASP A 117 13.06 1.84 -0.48
C ASP A 117 13.77 2.47 0.73
N LEU A 118 14.65 1.70 1.37
CA LEU A 118 15.40 2.16 2.53
C LEU A 118 16.42 3.24 2.19
N THR A 119 16.89 3.29 0.93
CA THR A 119 17.88 4.28 0.47
C THR A 119 17.22 5.52 -0.12
N THR A 120 16.37 5.34 -1.13
CA THR A 120 15.74 6.46 -1.86
C THR A 120 14.41 6.93 -1.28
N LYS A 121 13.96 6.30 -0.18
CA LYS A 121 12.73 6.57 0.55
C LYS A 121 11.46 6.28 -0.25
N LYS A 122 11.20 6.93 -1.38
CA LYS A 122 9.95 6.75 -2.14
C LYS A 122 10.21 6.44 -3.61
N ILE A 123 9.55 5.41 -4.13
CA ILE A 123 9.57 5.01 -5.53
C ILE A 123 8.12 4.90 -6.02
N ILE A 124 7.87 5.34 -7.25
CA ILE A 124 6.61 5.09 -7.97
C ILE A 124 6.97 4.28 -9.21
N SER A 125 6.32 3.13 -9.40
CA SER A 125 6.56 2.30 -10.58
C SER A 125 5.31 1.50 -10.94
N ARG A 126 5.13 1.19 -12.24
CA ARG A 126 4.11 0.27 -12.74
C ARG A 126 4.63 -1.17 -12.83
N ASP A 127 5.90 -1.32 -13.20
CA ASP A 127 6.56 -2.60 -13.41
C ASP A 127 7.13 -3.12 -12.08
N VAL A 128 6.32 -3.91 -11.38
CA VAL A 128 6.62 -4.38 -10.03
C VAL A 128 6.27 -5.86 -9.90
N VAL A 129 7.18 -6.63 -9.34
CA VAL A 129 6.96 -8.03 -8.96
C VAL A 129 6.71 -8.10 -7.46
N PHE A 130 5.62 -8.72 -7.02
CA PHE A 130 5.18 -8.77 -5.63
C PHE A 130 5.34 -10.16 -5.02
N PHE A 131 5.78 -10.20 -3.78
CA PHE A 131 5.90 -11.40 -2.94
C PHE A 131 5.02 -11.18 -1.71
N GLU A 132 3.72 -11.46 -1.87
CA GLU A 132 2.67 -11.06 -0.92
C GLU A 132 2.66 -11.83 0.41
N ASP A 133 3.38 -12.94 0.44
CA ASP A 133 3.68 -13.78 1.60
C ASP A 133 4.88 -13.29 2.42
N GLN A 134 5.66 -12.34 1.88
CA GLN A 134 6.89 -11.83 2.49
C GLN A 134 6.76 -10.37 2.94
N THR A 135 7.45 -10.03 4.03
CA THR A 135 7.40 -8.72 4.68
C THR A 135 8.79 -8.09 4.80
N ILE A 136 8.91 -7.00 5.55
CA ILE A 136 10.20 -6.34 5.81
C ILE A 136 11.18 -7.25 6.58
N GLU A 137 10.69 -8.15 7.44
CA GLU A 137 11.55 -9.04 8.24
C GLU A 137 12.36 -9.99 7.34
N ASP A 138 11.78 -10.41 6.22
CA ASP A 138 12.46 -11.24 5.21
C ASP A 138 13.57 -10.47 4.48
N LEU A 139 13.48 -9.13 4.42
CA LEU A 139 14.53 -8.28 3.84
C LEU A 139 15.76 -8.23 4.76
N ASP A 140 15.54 -8.17 6.07
CA ASP A 140 16.62 -8.09 7.05
C ASP A 140 17.40 -9.41 7.13
N GLN A 141 16.74 -10.56 6.93
CA GLN A 141 17.42 -11.85 6.82
C GLN A 141 18.37 -11.88 5.61
N VAL A 142 17.92 -11.38 4.45
CA VAL A 142 18.77 -11.31 3.24
C VAL A 142 19.97 -10.40 3.45
N LYS A 143 19.80 -9.27 4.17
CA LYS A 143 20.94 -8.40 4.51
C LYS A 143 21.94 -9.07 5.44
N LYS A 144 21.47 -9.77 6.48
CA LYS A 144 22.35 -10.52 7.37
C LYS A 144 23.17 -11.57 6.61
N LEU A 145 22.53 -12.30 5.69
CA LEU A 145 23.22 -13.29 4.85
C LEU A 145 24.28 -12.67 3.93
N LYS A 146 23.99 -11.50 3.35
CA LYS A 146 24.98 -10.77 2.53
C LYS A 146 26.16 -10.29 3.35
N HIS A 147 25.92 -9.76 4.54
CA HIS A 147 27.00 -9.31 5.42
C HIS A 147 27.93 -10.47 5.85
N PHE A 148 27.37 -11.66 6.07
CA PHE A 148 28.13 -12.89 6.36
C PHE A 148 28.89 -13.46 5.15
N SER A 149 28.57 -13.04 3.93
CA SER A 149 29.23 -13.51 2.70
C SER A 149 30.36 -12.59 2.24
N GLU A 150 30.52 -11.44 2.88
CA GLU A 150 31.51 -10.40 2.57
C GLU A 150 32.64 -10.30 3.61
N GLU A 151 32.67 -11.22 4.59
CA GLU A 151 33.75 -11.46 5.56
C GLU A 151 34.50 -12.76 5.24
#